data_AF-A0A8D1WQ66-F1
#
_entry.id   AF-A0A8D1WQ66-F1
#
_cell.length_a   1.000
_cell.length_b   1.000
_cell.length_c   1.000
_cell.angle_alpha   90.00
_cell.angle_beta   90.00
_cell.angle_gamma   90.00
#
_symmetry.space_group_name_H-M   'P 1'
#
loop_
_entity.id
_entity.type
_entity.pdbx_description
1 polymer ?
#
loop_
_entity_poly.entity_id
_entity_poly.type
_entity_poly.pdbx_seq_one_letter_code
_entity_poly.pdbx_strand_id
1 'polypeptide(L)'
;MVQEAEKYKSEDEEHKKKVESKNALENYSYNMRNTIKDEKIASKLDPADKKKIEDAIEEAIQWLDSNQLAEADEFEDKMKELESLCNPIIAKMYQGAGADMGGAGMDEDGPSAGGSSGPGPKIEEVD
;
A
#
# COMPACT_ATOMS: atom_id res chain seq x y z
N MET A 1 -36.38 16.83 -16.62
CA MET A 1 -36.07 15.46 -17.06
C MET A 1 -34.57 15.24 -17.31
N VAL A 2 -33.93 15.76 -18.37
CA VAL A 2 -32.48 15.54 -18.60
C VAL A 2 -31.60 16.20 -17.52
N GLN A 3 -31.87 17.47 -17.19
CA GLN A 3 -31.14 18.21 -16.15
C GLN A 3 -31.28 17.59 -14.74
N GLU A 4 -32.44 17.01 -14.44
CA GLU A 4 -32.64 16.30 -13.17
C GLU A 4 -31.87 15.00 -13.13
N ALA A 5 -31.85 14.23 -14.23
CA ALA A 5 -31.06 13.00 -14.33
C ALA A 5 -29.56 13.26 -14.19
N GLU A 6 -29.05 14.35 -14.78
CA GLU A 6 -27.64 14.76 -14.62
C GLU A 6 -27.33 15.20 -13.18
N LYS A 7 -28.25 15.91 -12.52
CA LYS A 7 -28.10 16.32 -11.12
C LYS A 7 -27.99 15.10 -10.19
N TYR A 8 -28.93 14.15 -10.31
CA TYR A 8 -28.91 12.93 -9.49
C TYR A 8 -27.64 12.11 -9.73
N LYS A 9 -27.21 11.98 -10.98
CA LYS A 9 -25.96 11.29 -11.31
C LYS A 9 -24.74 11.92 -10.61
N SER A 10 -24.63 13.25 -10.65
CA SER A 10 -23.53 13.95 -9.99
C SER A 10 -23.57 13.78 -8.47
N GLU A 11 -24.75 13.90 -7.86
CA GLU A 11 -24.93 13.71 -6.41
C GLU A 11 -24.56 12.27 -5.99
N ASP A 12 -25.00 11.26 -6.74
CA ASP A 12 -24.63 9.85 -6.51
C ASP A 12 -23.11 9.62 -6.65
N GLU A 13 -22.47 10.22 -7.65
CA GLU A 13 -21.01 10.13 -7.85
C GLU A 13 -20.23 10.80 -6.70
N GLU A 14 -20.65 11.99 -6.24
CA GLU A 14 -20.02 12.68 -5.11
C GLU A 14 -20.19 11.90 -3.79
N HIS A 15 -21.39 11.38 -3.53
CA HIS A 15 -21.63 10.53 -2.36
C HIS A 15 -20.80 9.25 -2.39
N LYS A 16 -20.72 8.60 -3.56
CA LYS A 16 -19.87 7.42 -3.73
C LYS A 16 -18.41 7.73 -3.47
N LYS A 17 -17.88 8.81 -4.07
CA LYS A 17 -16.48 9.23 -3.89
C LYS A 17 -16.19 9.49 -2.41
N LYS A 18 -17.08 10.20 -1.71
CA LYS A 18 -16.95 10.47 -0.27
C LYS A 18 -16.83 9.19 0.55
N VAL A 19 -17.71 8.20 0.30
CA VAL A 19 -17.69 6.92 1.01
C VAL A 19 -16.41 6.13 0.70
N GLU A 20 -15.99 6.10 -0.56
CA GLU A 20 -14.76 5.41 -0.98
C GLU A 20 -13.51 6.03 -0.33
N SER A 21 -13.37 7.36 -0.37
CA SER A 21 -12.22 8.06 0.24
C SER A 21 -12.16 7.90 1.75
N LYS A 22 -13.32 7.96 2.43
CA LYS A 22 -13.42 7.71 3.87
C LYS A 22 -12.99 6.28 4.23
N ASN A 23 -13.54 5.29 3.52
CA ASN A 23 -13.20 3.88 3.74
C ASN A 23 -11.72 3.61 3.42
N ALA A 24 -11.14 4.26 2.43
CA ALA A 24 -9.72 4.13 2.10
C ALA A 24 -8.84 4.60 3.25
N LEU A 25 -9.10 5.80 3.80
CA LEU A 25 -8.37 6.34 4.94
C LEU A 25 -8.52 5.46 6.18
N GLU A 26 -9.74 5.00 6.47
CA GLU A 26 -10.02 4.14 7.62
C GLU A 26 -9.25 2.82 7.51
N ASN A 27 -9.40 2.12 6.38
CA ASN A 27 -8.71 0.85 6.14
C ASN A 27 -7.20 1.01 6.19
N TYR A 28 -6.65 2.06 5.57
CA TYR A 28 -5.20 2.29 5.59
C TYR A 28 -4.69 2.55 7.01
N SER A 29 -5.38 3.41 7.77
CA SER A 29 -5.00 3.75 9.14
C SER A 29 -4.95 2.50 10.03
N TYR A 30 -5.99 1.66 9.99
CA TYR A 30 -6.04 0.43 10.78
C TYR A 30 -5.04 -0.64 10.30
N ASN A 31 -4.92 -0.84 8.99
CA ASN A 31 -3.94 -1.77 8.43
C ASN A 31 -2.53 -1.37 8.84
N MET A 32 -2.17 -0.09 8.68
CA MET A 32 -0.86 0.41 9.06
C MET A 32 -0.62 0.26 10.56
N ARG A 33 -1.62 0.57 11.40
CA ARG A 33 -1.53 0.40 12.86
C ARG A 33 -1.17 -1.03 13.24
N ASN A 34 -1.79 -2.00 12.56
CA ASN A 34 -1.51 -3.41 12.80
C ASN A 34 -0.12 -3.78 12.29
N THR A 35 0.28 -3.30 11.10
CA THR A 35 1.62 -3.53 10.54
C THR A 35 2.73 -3.03 11.46
N ILE A 36 2.64 -1.81 11.99
CA ILE A 36 3.70 -1.25 12.85
C ILE A 36 3.70 -1.82 14.29
N LYS A 37 2.60 -2.47 14.69
CA LYS A 37 2.48 -3.20 15.96
C LYS A 37 2.94 -4.66 15.85
N ASP A 38 3.04 -5.21 14.64
CA ASP A 38 3.63 -6.52 14.42
C ASP A 38 5.09 -6.54 14.88
N GLU A 39 5.47 -7.49 15.74
CA GLU A 39 6.81 -7.52 16.36
C GLU A 39 7.95 -7.63 15.33
N LYS A 40 7.73 -8.32 14.20
CA LYS A 40 8.74 -8.48 13.14
C LYS A 40 9.00 -7.16 12.42
N ILE A 41 8.00 -6.30 12.40
CA ILE A 41 8.08 -4.98 11.79
C ILE A 41 8.61 -3.98 12.82
N ALA A 42 8.02 -3.95 14.02
CA ALA A 42 8.40 -3.05 15.10
C ALA A 42 9.89 -3.17 15.46
N SER A 43 10.47 -4.37 15.40
CA SER A 43 11.91 -4.60 15.64
C SER A 43 12.84 -4.04 14.56
N LYS A 44 12.31 -3.75 13.35
CA LYS A 44 13.06 -3.16 12.23
C LYS A 44 12.94 -1.63 12.17
N LEU A 45 12.06 -1.05 12.98
CA LEU A 45 11.85 0.39 13.05
C LEU A 45 12.61 0.97 14.23
N ASP A 46 13.26 2.10 14.03
CA ASP A 46 13.79 2.84 15.17
C ASP A 46 12.62 3.40 16.02
N PRO A 47 12.82 3.54 17.35
CA PRO A 47 11.75 3.99 18.24
C PRO A 47 11.17 5.37 17.89
N ALA A 48 11.95 6.24 17.26
CA ALA A 48 11.51 7.57 16.87
C ALA A 48 10.57 7.51 15.66
N ASP A 49 10.96 6.79 14.61
CA ASP A 49 10.14 6.54 13.42
C ASP A 49 8.86 5.78 13.80
N LYS A 50 8.96 4.76 14.66
CA LYS A 50 7.79 4.02 15.17
C LYS A 50 6.79 4.95 15.85
N LYS A 51 7.26 5.75 16.81
CA LYS A 51 6.39 6.68 17.53
C LYS A 51 5.75 7.70 16.60
N LYS A 52 6.53 8.24 15.65
CA LYS A 52 6.03 9.21 14.68
C LYS A 52 4.88 8.64 13.83
N ILE A 53 4.97 7.38 13.40
CA ILE A 53 3.88 6.72 12.68
C ILE A 53 2.70 6.43 13.61
N GLU A 54 2.95 5.93 14.83
CA GLU A 54 1.88 5.68 15.81
C GLU A 54 1.06 6.96 16.05
N ASP A 55 1.73 8.08 16.32
CA ASP A 55 1.10 9.38 16.55
C ASP A 55 0.30 9.82 15.31
N ALA A 56 0.87 9.70 14.10
CA ALA A 56 0.19 10.09 12.86
C ALA A 56 -1.06 9.24 12.54
N ILE A 57 -0.99 7.93 12.78
CA ILE A 57 -2.13 7.02 12.62
C ILE A 57 -3.22 7.36 13.63
N GLU A 58 -2.86 7.58 14.89
CA GLU A 58 -3.83 7.91 15.92
C GLU A 58 -4.49 9.27 15.66
N GLU A 59 -3.74 10.25 15.16
CA GLU A 59 -4.28 11.53 14.71
C GLU A 59 -5.24 11.35 13.52
N ALA A 60 -4.89 10.53 12.52
CA ALA A 60 -5.75 10.27 11.38
C ALA A 60 -7.06 9.57 11.78
N ILE A 61 -7.02 8.62 12.72
CA ILE A 61 -8.21 7.95 13.26
C ILE A 61 -9.08 8.94 14.05
N GLN A 62 -8.49 9.74 14.93
CA GLN A 62 -9.22 10.77 15.68
C GLN A 62 -9.86 11.81 14.76
N TRP A 63 -9.14 12.20 13.71
CA TRP A 63 -9.65 13.09 12.68
C TRP A 63 -10.83 12.45 11.95
N LEU A 64 -10.72 11.18 11.54
CA LEU A 64 -11.82 10.41 10.94
C LEU A 64 -13.06 10.41 11.83
N ASP A 65 -12.91 10.06 13.11
CA ASP A 65 -14.01 9.99 14.08
C ASP A 65 -14.70 11.34 14.28
N SER A 66 -13.94 12.43 14.23
CA SER A 66 -14.45 13.79 14.37
C SER A 66 -15.05 14.36 13.08
N ASN A 67 -14.63 13.87 11.92
CA ASN A 67 -14.94 14.43 10.60
C ASN A 67 -15.69 13.42 9.72
N GLN A 68 -16.64 12.70 10.30
CA GLN A 68 -17.41 11.64 9.61
C GLN A 68 -18.20 12.10 8.38
N LEU A 69 -18.44 13.42 8.25
CA LEU A 69 -19.20 14.08 7.17
C LEU A 69 -18.33 14.96 6.26
N ALA A 70 -17.01 14.89 6.38
CA ALA A 70 -16.08 15.65 5.54
C ALA A 70 -16.28 15.37 4.04
N GLU A 71 -15.76 16.25 3.21
CA GLU A 71 -15.78 16.08 1.76
C GLU A 71 -14.75 15.04 1.30
N ALA A 72 -14.98 14.48 0.11
CA ALA A 72 -14.12 13.44 -0.45
C ALA A 72 -12.65 13.91 -0.53
N ASP A 73 -12.43 15.17 -0.91
CA ASP A 73 -11.09 15.74 -1.06
C ASP A 73 -10.40 15.92 0.30
N GLU A 74 -11.13 16.18 1.38
CA GLU A 74 -10.56 16.26 2.74
C GLU A 74 -10.10 14.88 3.23
N PHE A 75 -10.88 13.83 2.96
CA PHE A 75 -10.46 12.44 3.24
C PHE A 75 -9.21 12.06 2.42
N GLU A 76 -9.16 12.44 1.14
CA GLU A 76 -8.00 12.20 0.28
C GLU A 76 -6.75 12.95 0.75
N ASP A 77 -6.89 14.19 1.21
CA ASP A 77 -5.76 14.96 1.69
C ASP A 77 -5.22 14.42 3.02
N LYS A 78 -6.10 14.00 3.94
CA LYS A 78 -5.66 13.33 5.17
C LYS A 78 -4.99 11.98 4.88
N MET A 79 -5.47 11.25 3.86
CA MET A 79 -4.82 10.03 3.36
C MET A 79 -3.40 10.31 2.85
N LYS A 80 -3.22 11.31 1.99
CA LYS A 80 -1.90 11.68 1.46
C LYS A 80 -0.94 12.09 2.57
N GLU A 81 -1.43 12.82 3.59
CA GLU A 81 -0.63 13.21 4.74
C GLU A 81 -0.11 11.96 5.49
N LEU A 82 -1.00 11.01 5.78
CA LEU A 82 -0.64 9.76 6.45
C LEU A 82 0.33 8.92 5.59
N GLU A 83 0.07 8.77 4.30
CA GLU A 83 0.94 8.06 3.36
C GLU A 83 2.33 8.70 3.28
N SER A 84 2.43 10.03 3.30
CA SER A 84 3.73 10.73 3.24
C SER A 84 4.65 10.40 4.42
N LEU A 85 4.06 10.04 5.56
CA LEU A 85 4.78 9.64 6.77
C LEU A 85 5.07 8.15 6.79
N CYS A 86 4.13 7.32 6.31
CA CYS A 86 4.26 5.87 6.31
C CYS A 86 5.15 5.34 5.17
N ASN A 87 5.06 5.89 3.97
CA ASN A 87 5.76 5.40 2.77
C ASN A 87 7.29 5.33 2.92
N PRO A 88 7.99 6.34 3.47
CA PRO A 88 9.44 6.27 3.67
C PRO A 88 9.85 5.12 4.58
N ILE A 89 9.02 4.78 5.54
CA ILE A 89 9.31 3.79 6.57
C ILE A 89 9.01 2.38 6.05
N ILE A 90 7.90 2.22 5.33
CA ILE A 90 7.61 0.99 4.58
C ILE A 90 8.73 0.69 3.58
N ALA A 91 9.23 1.72 2.86
CA ALA A 91 10.36 1.56 1.95
C ALA A 91 11.62 1.05 2.66
N LYS A 92 11.98 1.65 3.81
CA LYS A 92 13.09 1.17 4.66
C LYS A 92 12.90 -0.29 5.09
N MET A 93 11.68 -0.69 5.43
CA MET A 93 11.36 -2.07 5.84
C MET A 93 11.58 -3.08 4.72
N TYR A 94 11.14 -2.78 3.50
CA TYR A 94 11.34 -3.65 2.34
C TYR A 94 12.81 -3.71 1.92
N GLN A 95 13.54 -2.60 1.98
CA GLN A 95 14.98 -2.58 1.73
C GLN A 95 15.76 -3.40 2.77
N GLY A 96 15.36 -3.38 4.04
CA GLY A 96 15.95 -4.23 5.08
C GLY A 96 15.57 -5.72 4.99
N ALA A 97 14.42 -6.05 4.38
CA ALA A 97 13.98 -7.43 4.17
C ALA A 97 14.68 -8.13 2.98
N GLY A 98 15.12 -7.36 1.98
CA GLY A 98 15.85 -7.90 0.81
C GLY A 98 17.27 -8.39 1.11
N ALA A 99 17.85 -8.01 2.26
CA ALA A 99 19.19 -8.44 2.66
C ALA A 99 19.23 -9.81 3.35
N ASP A 100 18.09 -10.31 3.86
CA ASP A 100 18.03 -11.59 4.60
C ASP A 100 17.71 -12.79 3.69
N MET A 101 17.27 -12.55 2.45
CA MET A 101 16.89 -13.59 1.47
C MET A 101 17.86 -13.76 0.30
N GLY A 102 19.06 -13.18 0.37
CA GLY A 102 20.08 -13.22 -0.70
C GLY A 102 21.38 -13.95 -0.37
N GLY A 103 21.48 -14.57 0.81
CA GLY A 103 22.76 -15.05 1.37
C GLY A 103 22.97 -16.57 1.43
N ALA A 104 22.23 -17.37 0.67
CA ALA A 104 22.43 -18.82 0.65
C ALA A 104 22.23 -19.38 -0.76
N GLY A 105 23.33 -19.54 -1.51
CA GLY A 105 23.29 -20.29 -2.77
C GLY A 105 24.30 -19.86 -3.82
N MET A 106 25.55 -19.58 -3.46
CA MET A 106 26.65 -19.61 -4.43
C MET A 106 27.92 -20.01 -3.71
N ASP A 107 28.01 -21.32 -3.46
CA ASP A 107 29.27 -22.00 -3.16
C ASP A 107 29.55 -22.99 -4.30
N GLU A 108 30.83 -23.15 -4.56
CA GLU A 108 31.45 -23.48 -5.85
C GLU A 108 31.32 -24.94 -6.30
N ASP A 109 31.59 -25.10 -7.60
CA ASP A 109 32.41 -26.17 -8.20
C ASP A 109 31.74 -27.15 -9.18
N GLY A 110 32.16 -27.06 -10.45
CA GLY A 110 32.04 -28.13 -11.43
C GLY A 110 31.74 -27.66 -12.87
N PRO A 111 32.73 -27.57 -13.78
CA PRO A 111 32.47 -27.50 -15.20
C PRO A 111 32.25 -28.91 -15.74
N SER A 112 31.08 -29.19 -16.32
CA SER A 112 30.95 -30.34 -17.20
C SER A 112 30.12 -30.02 -18.43
N ALA A 113 30.79 -30.20 -19.55
CA ALA A 113 30.32 -30.00 -20.90
C ALA A 113 29.36 -31.11 -21.34
N GLY A 114 28.52 -30.78 -22.32
CA GLY A 114 27.80 -31.74 -23.17
C GLY A 114 26.30 -31.76 -22.88
N GLY A 115 25.40 -31.56 -23.83
CA GLY A 115 25.54 -31.33 -25.26
C GLY A 115 24.13 -31.20 -25.85
N SER A 116 24.07 -30.61 -27.05
CA SER A 116 23.09 -30.84 -28.10
C SER A 116 21.59 -30.86 -27.74
N SER A 117 20.84 -29.87 -28.23
CA SER A 117 20.01 -30.03 -29.45
C SER A 117 18.88 -28.98 -29.54
N GLY A 118 18.96 -28.14 -30.59
CA GLY A 118 17.81 -27.83 -31.47
C GLY A 118 16.81 -26.73 -31.05
N PRO A 119 16.53 -25.74 -31.91
CA PRO A 119 15.40 -24.82 -31.77
C PRO A 119 14.12 -25.47 -32.33
N GLY A 120 13.01 -25.40 -31.60
CA GLY A 120 11.67 -25.87 -32.01
C GLY A 120 10.60 -24.78 -31.81
N PRO A 121 9.52 -24.77 -32.60
CA PRO A 121 8.94 -23.55 -33.16
C PRO A 121 7.78 -22.93 -32.36
N LYS A 122 7.53 -21.66 -32.67
CA LYS A 122 6.35 -20.86 -32.30
C LYS A 122 5.14 -21.30 -33.14
N ILE A 123 3.97 -21.51 -32.52
CA ILE A 123 2.65 -21.48 -33.17
C ILE A 123 1.71 -20.79 -32.16
N GLU A 124 1.36 -19.51 -32.33
CA GLU A 124 0.27 -18.93 -33.14
C GLU A 124 -1.15 -19.33 -32.69
N GLU A 125 -1.84 -18.31 -32.20
CA GLU A 125 -3.28 -18.00 -32.14
C GLU A 125 -4.30 -19.15 -32.35
N VAL A 126 -5.19 -19.32 -31.37
CA VAL A 126 -6.50 -19.93 -31.59
C VAL A 126 -7.57 -19.12 -30.82
N ASP A 127 -8.43 -18.48 -31.64
CA ASP A 127 -9.79 -17.96 -31.44
C ASP A 127 -10.29 -17.61 -30.02
#